data_AF-D9PJ51-F1
#
_entry.id   AF-D9PJ51-F1
#
_cell.length_a   1.000
_cell.length_b   1.000
_cell.length_c   1.000
_cell.angle_alpha   90.00
_cell.angle_beta   90.00
_cell.angle_gamma   90.00
#
_symmetry.space_group_name_H-M   'P 1'
#
loop_
_entity.id
_entity.type
_entity.pdbx_description
1 polymer ?
#
loop_
_entity_poly.entity_id
_entity_poly.type
_entity_poly.pdbx_seq_one_letter_code
_entity_poly.pdbx_strand_id
1 'polypeptide(L)'
;MSAAFWWFFEYLNRFVQNWQYTGAAYPPWEYFCYATLPFSTVLPAVLSTRDYLAGRRWINAAFNRFLSFSPGQPKVLGWGILCISTAGLVGVGVWPNILFPLLWLSPVLIVVSLQAITQEKHIFSEIRHGDWRFVVSAALAALVCGFFWEMWNTYSLAKWEYHIPFVDRYKVFEMPALGYAGYFPFGLECALIGNLLEKSMAGTSEKETAA
;
A
#
# COMPACT_ATOMS: atom_id res chain seq x y z
N MET A 1 -0.64 10.92 -10.58
CA MET A 1 -0.25 9.50 -10.37
C MET A 1 -0.84 8.91 -9.08
N SER A 2 -0.92 9.66 -7.97
CA SER A 2 -1.62 9.20 -6.75
C SER A 2 -3.08 8.81 -6.98
N ALA A 3 -3.85 9.62 -7.73
CA ALA A 3 -5.23 9.27 -8.00
C ALA A 3 -5.37 7.95 -8.78
N ALA A 4 -4.54 7.74 -9.80
CA ALA A 4 -4.52 6.49 -10.56
C ALA A 4 -4.13 5.29 -9.69
N PHE A 5 -3.21 5.48 -8.74
CA PHE A 5 -2.85 4.47 -7.75
C PHE A 5 -4.04 4.05 -6.89
N TRP A 6 -4.83 5.00 -6.36
CA TRP A 6 -6.02 4.63 -5.59
C TRP A 6 -7.15 4.08 -6.48
N TRP A 7 -7.34 4.60 -7.69
CA TRP A 7 -8.31 4.05 -8.64
C TRP A 7 -8.04 2.58 -9.00
N PHE A 8 -6.79 2.13 -8.95
CA PHE A 8 -6.45 0.71 -9.07
C PHE A 8 -7.06 -0.11 -7.91
N PHE A 9 -7.00 0.37 -6.67
CA PHE A 9 -7.66 -0.26 -5.54
C PHE A 9 -9.18 -0.22 -5.66
N GLU A 10 -9.77 0.87 -6.12
CA GLU A 10 -11.21 0.94 -6.42
C GLU A 10 -11.62 -0.10 -7.47
N TYR A 11 -10.77 -0.32 -8.49
CA TYR A 11 -11.00 -1.39 -9.46
C TYR A 11 -10.97 -2.78 -8.81
N LEU A 12 -9.96 -3.07 -7.99
CA LEU A 12 -9.88 -4.35 -7.27
C LEU A 12 -11.03 -4.54 -6.27
N ASN A 13 -11.49 -3.45 -5.65
CA ASN A 13 -12.61 -3.46 -4.73
C ASN A 13 -13.93 -3.89 -5.39
N ARG A 14 -14.06 -3.76 -6.72
CA ARG A 14 -15.24 -4.27 -7.44
C ARG A 14 -15.40 -5.79 -7.32
N PHE A 15 -14.32 -6.53 -7.00
CA PHE A 15 -14.36 -7.97 -6.82
C PHE A 15 -14.63 -8.38 -5.37
N VAL A 16 -14.07 -7.65 -4.40
CA VAL A 16 -14.18 -8.01 -2.96
C VAL A 16 -15.31 -7.29 -2.23
N GLN A 17 -15.69 -6.09 -2.71
CA GLN A 17 -16.70 -5.22 -2.11
C GLN A 17 -16.43 -4.95 -0.61
N ASN A 18 -15.16 -4.81 -0.25
CA ASN A 18 -14.73 -4.62 1.14
C ASN A 18 -15.09 -3.24 1.68
N TRP A 19 -15.20 -2.24 0.81
CA TRP A 19 -15.69 -0.91 1.16
C TRP A 19 -16.69 -0.39 0.13
N GLN A 20 -17.62 0.44 0.57
CA GLN A 20 -18.55 1.14 -0.31
C GLN A 20 -18.81 2.57 0.18
N TYR A 21 -19.01 3.50 -0.75
CA TYR A 21 -19.32 4.88 -0.43
C TYR A 21 -20.84 5.06 -0.23
N THR A 22 -21.24 5.61 0.92
CA THR A 22 -22.62 5.90 1.30
C THR A 22 -22.81 7.40 1.57
N GLY A 23 -24.05 7.84 1.73
CA GLY A 23 -24.38 9.22 2.15
C GLY A 23 -24.48 10.28 1.04
N ALA A 24 -24.02 9.98 -0.18
CA ALA A 24 -24.27 10.81 -1.36
C ALA A 24 -24.36 9.96 -2.64
N ALA A 25 -25.47 10.09 -3.37
CA ALA A 25 -25.68 9.42 -4.65
C ALA A 25 -25.24 10.35 -5.78
N TYR A 26 -24.00 10.18 -6.24
CA TYR A 26 -23.46 10.91 -7.38
C TYR A 26 -23.60 10.11 -8.67
N PRO A 27 -23.91 10.75 -9.82
CA PRO A 27 -23.70 10.16 -11.13
C PRO A 27 -22.24 9.71 -11.31
N PRO A 28 -21.95 8.68 -12.14
CA PRO A 28 -20.61 8.10 -12.25
C PRO A 28 -19.50 9.12 -12.59
N TRP A 29 -19.80 10.10 -13.45
CA TRP A 29 -18.83 11.12 -13.83
C TRP A 29 -18.53 12.08 -12.68
N GLU A 30 -19.56 12.50 -11.93
CA GLU A 30 -19.42 13.38 -10.77
C GLU A 30 -18.62 12.69 -9.68
N TYR A 31 -18.95 11.43 -9.39
CA TYR A 31 -18.18 10.61 -8.47
C TYR A 31 -16.72 10.52 -8.89
N PHE A 32 -16.45 10.25 -10.18
CA PHE A 32 -15.08 10.19 -10.67
C PHE A 32 -14.31 11.50 -10.45
N CYS A 33 -14.92 12.65 -10.78
CA CYS A 33 -14.29 13.96 -10.59
C CYS A 33 -14.07 14.29 -9.11
N TYR A 34 -15.10 14.11 -8.28
CA TYR A 34 -15.02 14.44 -6.85
C TYR A 34 -14.12 13.50 -6.07
N ALA A 35 -14.07 12.21 -6.41
CA ALA A 35 -13.20 11.23 -5.76
C ALA A 35 -11.74 11.35 -6.21
N THR A 36 -11.48 11.77 -7.45
CA THR A 36 -10.12 11.93 -7.97
C THR A 36 -9.31 12.96 -7.17
N LEU A 37 -9.96 14.02 -6.65
CA LEU A 37 -9.28 15.03 -5.85
C LEU A 37 -8.71 14.47 -4.52
N PRO A 38 -9.50 13.87 -3.60
CA PRO A 38 -8.95 13.24 -2.40
C PRO A 38 -7.98 12.10 -2.73
N PHE A 39 -8.25 11.30 -3.77
CA PHE A 39 -7.34 10.22 -4.20
C PHE A 39 -5.96 10.75 -4.63
N SER A 40 -5.89 12.00 -5.12
CA SER A 40 -4.62 12.64 -5.47
C SER A 40 -3.73 12.95 -4.26
N THR A 41 -4.29 12.95 -3.04
CA THR A 41 -3.57 13.29 -1.79
C THR A 41 -3.00 12.07 -1.06
N VAL A 42 -3.40 10.85 -1.46
CA VAL A 42 -3.04 9.59 -0.80
C VAL A 42 -1.53 9.35 -0.75
N LEU A 43 -0.85 9.29 -1.91
CA LEU A 43 0.61 9.08 -1.94
C LEU A 43 1.37 10.22 -1.26
N PRO A 44 1.11 11.52 -1.54
CA PRO A 44 1.79 12.61 -0.84
C PRO A 44 1.66 12.52 0.68
N ALA A 45 0.46 12.25 1.21
CA ALA A 45 0.23 12.16 2.64
C ALA A 45 1.05 11.03 3.30
N VAL A 46 1.03 9.84 2.70
CA VAL A 46 1.75 8.68 3.24
C VAL A 46 3.26 8.86 3.11
N LEU A 47 3.76 9.32 1.97
CA LEU A 47 5.20 9.51 1.75
C LEU A 47 5.78 10.62 2.64
N SER A 48 5.08 11.77 2.77
CA SER A 48 5.51 12.83 3.68
C SER A 48 5.51 12.37 5.14
N THR A 49 4.50 11.59 5.56
CA THR A 49 4.44 11.03 6.91
C THR A 49 5.54 9.99 7.14
N ARG A 50 5.86 9.16 6.13
CA ARG A 50 6.98 8.22 6.17
C ARG A 50 8.29 8.96 6.41
N ASP A 51 8.56 10.03 5.66
CA ASP A 51 9.83 10.77 5.77
C ASP A 51 9.95 11.46 7.13
N TYR A 52 8.86 12.02 7.63
CA TYR A 52 8.78 12.55 8.99
C TYR A 52 9.09 11.48 10.06
N LEU A 53 8.52 10.28 9.92
CA LEU A 53 8.75 9.16 10.84
C LEU A 53 10.18 8.61 10.73
N ALA A 54 10.72 8.46 9.52
CA ALA A 54 12.07 7.97 9.29
C ALA A 54 13.14 8.83 9.98
N GLY A 55 12.89 10.14 10.14
CA GLY A 55 13.74 11.06 10.89
C GLY A 55 13.68 10.93 12.41
N ARG A 56 12.79 10.09 12.98
CA ARG A 56 12.63 9.97 14.43
C ARG A 56 13.70 9.10 15.08
N ARG A 57 14.23 9.58 16.21
CA ARG A 57 15.32 8.91 16.94
C ARG A 57 14.95 7.50 17.38
N TRP A 58 13.70 7.27 17.79
CA TRP A 58 13.25 5.95 18.24
C TRP A 58 13.18 4.93 17.09
N ILE A 59 12.78 5.35 15.88
CA ILE A 59 12.81 4.49 14.69
C ILE A 59 14.25 4.11 14.37
N ASN A 60 15.14 5.09 14.36
CA ASN A 60 16.56 4.86 14.10
C ASN A 60 17.21 3.97 15.17
N ALA A 61 16.88 4.14 16.45
CA ALA A 61 17.43 3.35 17.52
C ALA A 61 16.92 1.89 17.50
N ALA A 62 15.62 1.68 17.28
CA ALA A 62 15.01 0.36 17.35
C ALA A 62 15.22 -0.49 16.09
N PHE A 63 15.26 0.14 14.90
CA PHE A 63 15.13 -0.57 13.63
C PHE A 63 16.34 -0.49 12.70
N ASN A 64 17.43 0.19 13.09
CA ASN A 64 18.65 0.25 12.28
C ASN A 64 19.50 -1.04 12.34
N ARG A 65 19.38 -1.80 13.43
CA ARG A 65 20.12 -3.06 13.66
C ARG A 65 19.21 -4.10 14.31
N PHE A 66 18.05 -4.34 13.68
CA PHE A 66 17.04 -5.23 14.24
C PHE A 66 17.40 -6.70 13.95
N LEU A 67 16.77 -7.32 12.97
CA LEU A 67 17.08 -8.68 12.54
C LEU A 67 17.59 -8.66 11.10
N SER A 68 18.76 -9.24 10.85
CA SER A 68 19.24 -9.48 9.49
C SER A 68 18.56 -10.72 8.91
N PHE A 69 17.97 -10.57 7.73
CA PHE A 69 17.40 -11.70 6.98
C PHE A 69 17.84 -11.64 5.53
N SER A 70 18.48 -12.71 5.07
CA SER A 70 18.92 -12.85 3.68
C SER A 70 18.55 -14.23 3.16
N PRO A 71 17.66 -14.34 2.16
CA PRO A 71 17.31 -15.63 1.58
C PRO A 71 18.51 -16.22 0.83
N GLY A 72 18.77 -17.51 1.01
CA GLY A 72 19.88 -18.20 0.34
C GLY A 72 19.73 -18.31 -1.18
N GLN A 73 18.49 -18.27 -1.70
CA GLN A 73 18.18 -18.34 -3.13
C GLN A 73 17.13 -17.28 -3.51
N PRO A 74 17.50 -15.98 -3.61
CA PRO A 74 16.56 -14.89 -3.80
C PRO A 74 15.75 -15.00 -5.11
N LYS A 75 16.34 -15.55 -6.19
CA LYS A 75 15.64 -15.74 -7.47
C LYS A 75 14.56 -16.81 -7.41
N VAL A 76 14.87 -17.96 -6.80
CA VAL A 76 13.92 -19.07 -6.65
C VAL A 76 12.76 -18.63 -5.76
N LEU A 77 13.08 -17.96 -4.65
CA LEU A 77 12.07 -17.38 -3.77
C LEU A 77 11.24 -16.31 -4.49
N GLY A 78 11.87 -15.44 -5.28
CA GLY A 78 11.19 -14.43 -6.09
C GLY A 78 10.19 -15.05 -7.08
N TRP A 79 10.57 -16.08 -7.83
CA TRP A 79 9.64 -16.79 -8.72
C TRP A 79 8.49 -17.45 -7.95
N GLY A 80 8.78 -18.09 -6.82
CA GLY A 80 7.75 -18.71 -5.98
C GLY A 80 6.73 -17.68 -5.45
N ILE A 81 7.21 -16.57 -4.89
CA ILE A 81 6.35 -15.49 -4.39
C ILE A 81 5.56 -14.85 -5.54
N LEU A 82 6.18 -14.62 -6.70
CA LEU A 82 5.50 -14.08 -7.89
C LEU A 82 4.33 -14.98 -8.29
N CYS A 83 4.56 -16.28 -8.45
CA CYS A 83 3.51 -17.23 -8.81
C CYS A 83 2.37 -17.26 -7.78
N ILE A 84 2.68 -17.31 -6.49
CA ILE A 84 1.68 -17.35 -5.42
C ILE A 84 0.89 -16.03 -5.37
N SER A 85 1.57 -14.89 -5.46
CA SER A 85 0.95 -13.56 -5.36
C SER A 85 0.04 -13.28 -6.57
N THR A 86 0.48 -13.64 -7.77
CA THR A 86 -0.32 -13.52 -8.99
C THR A 86 -1.51 -14.48 -8.98
N ALA A 87 -1.31 -15.76 -8.66
CA ALA A 87 -2.40 -16.73 -8.57
C ALA A 87 -3.41 -16.33 -7.49
N GLY A 88 -2.92 -15.84 -6.36
CA GLY A 88 -3.73 -15.31 -5.28
C GLY A 88 -4.58 -14.11 -5.68
N LEU A 89 -3.97 -13.13 -6.36
CA LEU A 89 -4.68 -11.94 -6.84
C LEU A 89 -5.75 -12.28 -7.89
N VAL A 90 -5.46 -13.21 -8.81
CA VAL A 90 -6.45 -13.74 -9.76
C VAL A 90 -7.56 -14.48 -9.02
N GLY A 91 -7.18 -15.27 -8.01
CA GLY A 91 -8.12 -16.03 -7.17
C GLY A 91 -9.09 -15.15 -6.39
N VAL A 92 -8.77 -13.88 -6.12
CA VAL A 92 -9.69 -12.93 -5.47
C VAL A 92 -11.02 -12.83 -6.23
N GLY A 93 -11.02 -12.93 -7.56
CA GLY A 93 -12.24 -12.92 -8.35
C GLY A 93 -13.13 -14.16 -8.18
N VAL A 94 -12.57 -15.27 -7.67
CA VAL A 94 -13.28 -16.54 -7.47
C VAL A 94 -13.71 -16.71 -6.01
N TRP A 95 -12.84 -16.38 -5.06
CA TRP A 95 -13.09 -16.49 -3.62
C TRP A 95 -12.85 -15.17 -2.88
N PRO A 96 -13.65 -14.13 -3.16
CA PRO A 96 -13.41 -12.79 -2.62
C PRO A 96 -13.46 -12.77 -1.09
N ASN A 97 -14.38 -13.52 -0.48
CA ASN A 97 -14.55 -13.51 0.98
C ASN A 97 -13.35 -14.07 1.76
N ILE A 98 -12.49 -14.88 1.12
CA ILE A 98 -11.33 -15.53 1.76
C ILE A 98 -10.04 -14.85 1.31
N LEU A 99 -9.92 -14.55 0.02
CA LEU A 99 -8.68 -14.07 -0.59
C LEU A 99 -8.56 -12.54 -0.59
N PHE A 100 -9.54 -11.78 -0.09
CA PHE A 100 -9.46 -10.33 -0.02
C PHE A 100 -8.18 -9.76 0.63
N PRO A 101 -7.48 -10.41 1.60
CA PRO A 101 -6.23 -9.85 2.11
C PRO A 101 -5.13 -9.78 1.04
N LEU A 102 -5.18 -10.65 0.03
CA LEU A 102 -4.24 -10.66 -1.08
C LEU A 102 -4.39 -9.46 -2.01
N LEU A 103 -5.55 -8.78 -1.99
CA LEU A 103 -5.71 -7.50 -2.67
C LEU A 103 -4.68 -6.46 -2.17
N TRP A 104 -4.36 -6.48 -0.87
CA TRP A 104 -3.42 -5.56 -0.23
C TRP A 104 -1.97 -6.06 -0.21
N LEU A 105 -1.74 -7.37 -0.38
CA LEU A 105 -0.40 -7.97 -0.30
C LEU A 105 0.18 -8.26 -1.69
N SER A 106 -0.63 -8.75 -2.61
CA SER A 106 -0.14 -9.21 -3.90
C SER A 106 0.50 -8.10 -4.74
N PRO A 107 -0.03 -6.87 -4.85
CA PRO A 107 0.59 -5.85 -5.69
C PRO A 107 2.03 -5.54 -5.26
N VAL A 108 2.29 -5.31 -3.96
CA VAL A 108 3.66 -5.11 -3.46
C VAL A 108 4.54 -6.34 -3.69
N LEU A 109 4.04 -7.55 -3.41
CA LEU A 109 4.82 -8.78 -3.54
C LEU A 109 5.17 -9.09 -4.99
N ILE A 110 4.27 -8.83 -5.94
CA ILE A 110 4.52 -9.03 -7.37
C ILE A 110 5.68 -8.14 -7.82
N VAL A 111 5.62 -6.84 -7.54
CA VAL A 111 6.67 -5.90 -7.97
C VAL A 111 8.01 -6.19 -7.29
N VAL A 112 8.00 -6.47 -5.98
CA VAL A 112 9.20 -6.84 -5.24
C VAL A 112 9.81 -8.14 -5.78
N SER A 113 8.98 -9.12 -6.13
CA SER A 113 9.44 -10.39 -6.69
C SER A 113 10.09 -10.18 -8.05
N LEU A 114 9.50 -9.34 -8.91
CA LEU A 114 10.10 -8.97 -10.19
C LEU A 114 11.46 -8.31 -10.00
N GLN A 115 11.56 -7.34 -9.08
CA GLN A 115 12.84 -6.70 -8.73
C GLN A 115 13.86 -7.71 -8.18
N ALA A 116 13.44 -8.67 -7.35
CA ALA A 116 14.33 -9.70 -6.82
C ALA A 116 14.82 -10.66 -7.92
N ILE A 117 13.95 -11.02 -8.89
CA ILE A 117 14.30 -11.86 -10.04
C ILE A 117 15.30 -11.13 -10.95
N THR A 118 15.09 -9.84 -11.22
CA THR A 118 15.99 -8.99 -12.02
C THR A 118 17.23 -8.54 -11.25
N GLN A 119 17.36 -8.91 -9.97
CA GLN A 119 18.44 -8.51 -9.06
C GLN A 119 18.54 -6.99 -8.84
N GLU A 120 17.44 -6.28 -8.98
CA GLU A 120 17.33 -4.88 -8.64
C GLU A 120 17.15 -4.67 -7.12
N LYS A 121 17.55 -3.48 -6.66
CA LYS A 121 17.26 -3.03 -5.29
C LYS A 121 15.75 -2.78 -5.13
N HIS A 122 15.16 -3.41 -4.12
CA HIS A 122 13.75 -3.34 -3.73
C HIS A 122 13.59 -2.83 -2.29
N ILE A 123 12.35 -2.58 -1.87
CA ILE A 123 12.02 -1.97 -0.57
C ILE A 123 12.50 -2.78 0.65
N PHE A 124 12.64 -4.09 0.50
CA PHE A 124 13.14 -5.01 1.54
C PHE A 124 14.66 -5.27 1.47
N SER A 125 15.40 -4.68 0.51
CA SER A 125 16.81 -5.04 0.32
C SER A 125 17.71 -4.70 1.51
N GLU A 126 17.37 -3.68 2.32
CA GLU A 126 18.17 -3.30 3.50
C GLU A 126 17.92 -4.19 4.72
N ILE A 127 16.85 -5.01 4.71
CA ILE A 127 16.60 -6.00 5.77
C ILE A 127 17.76 -7.00 5.88
N ARG A 128 18.48 -7.29 4.78
CA ARG A 128 19.67 -8.15 4.82
C ARG A 128 20.77 -7.63 5.74
N HIS A 129 20.80 -6.31 5.97
CA HIS A 129 21.73 -5.64 6.87
C HIS A 129 21.12 -5.35 8.26
N GLY A 130 19.87 -5.77 8.49
CA GLY A 130 19.15 -5.49 9.72
C GLY A 130 18.53 -4.08 9.78
N ASP A 131 18.52 -3.33 8.68
CA ASP A 131 17.91 -2.01 8.61
C ASP A 131 16.45 -2.12 8.11
N TRP A 132 15.52 -1.98 9.05
CA TRP A 132 14.08 -2.06 8.84
C TRP A 132 13.41 -0.68 8.80
N ARG A 133 14.18 0.41 8.92
CA ARG A 133 13.64 1.76 9.09
C ARG A 133 12.70 2.14 7.95
N PHE A 134 13.07 1.82 6.71
CA PHE A 134 12.23 2.09 5.54
C PHE A 134 10.86 1.40 5.63
N VAL A 135 10.87 0.09 5.88
CA VAL A 135 9.67 -0.76 5.93
C VAL A 135 8.77 -0.35 7.08
N VAL A 136 9.33 -0.18 8.28
CA VAL A 136 8.57 0.20 9.47
C VAL A 136 8.02 1.62 9.34
N SER A 137 8.81 2.59 8.85
CA SER A 137 8.33 3.96 8.69
C SER A 137 7.21 4.04 7.67
N ALA A 138 7.29 3.27 6.57
CA ALA A 138 6.25 3.24 5.55
C ALA A 138 4.95 2.61 6.09
N ALA A 139 5.05 1.48 6.77
CA ALA A 139 3.90 0.78 7.34
C ALA A 139 3.21 1.63 8.44
N LEU A 140 3.99 2.29 9.31
CA LEU A 140 3.46 3.19 10.33
C LEU A 140 2.89 4.48 9.75
N ALA A 141 3.47 5.03 8.68
CA ALA A 141 2.94 6.22 8.03
C ALA A 141 1.52 5.97 7.51
N ALA A 142 1.31 4.85 6.82
CA ALA A 142 -0.02 4.48 6.36
C ALA A 142 -0.98 4.22 7.52
N LEU A 143 -0.53 3.63 8.64
CA LEU A 143 -1.37 3.44 9.82
C LEU A 143 -1.80 4.79 10.44
N VAL A 144 -0.88 5.76 10.53
CA VAL A 144 -1.18 7.12 11.02
C VAL A 144 -2.14 7.83 10.08
N CYS A 145 -1.88 7.82 8.77
CA CYS A 145 -2.79 8.39 7.78
C CYS A 145 -4.17 7.73 7.83
N GLY A 146 -4.19 6.39 7.87
CA GLY A 146 -5.41 5.59 8.00
C GLY A 146 -6.23 5.96 9.22
N PHE A 147 -5.59 6.08 10.39
CA PHE A 147 -6.27 6.52 11.60
C PHE A 147 -6.99 7.87 11.42
N PHE A 148 -6.32 8.86 10.83
CA PHE A 148 -6.94 10.17 10.57
C PHE A 148 -8.01 10.12 9.48
N TRP A 149 -7.82 9.31 8.43
CA TRP A 149 -8.84 9.09 7.41
C TRP A 149 -10.10 8.50 8.01
N GLU A 150 -10.00 7.48 8.86
CA GLU A 150 -11.15 6.89 9.56
C GLU A 150 -11.85 7.89 10.49
N MET A 151 -11.07 8.72 11.20
CA MET A 151 -11.59 9.79 12.04
C MET A 151 -12.40 10.81 11.24
N TRP A 152 -11.89 11.26 10.09
CA TRP A 152 -12.60 12.21 9.22
C TRP A 152 -13.80 11.58 8.52
N ASN A 153 -13.69 10.30 8.14
CA ASN A 153 -14.75 9.52 7.51
C ASN A 153 -16.01 9.44 8.38
N THR A 154 -15.83 9.26 9.70
CA THR A 154 -16.93 9.12 10.67
C THR A 154 -17.92 10.31 10.62
N TYR A 155 -17.41 11.51 10.35
CA TYR A 155 -18.21 12.74 10.32
C TYR A 155 -18.45 13.28 8.90
N SER A 156 -18.08 12.52 7.88
CA SER A 156 -18.22 12.95 6.48
C SER A 156 -19.64 12.70 5.95
N LEU A 157 -20.13 13.61 5.11
CA LEU A 157 -21.42 13.47 4.43
C LEU A 157 -21.40 12.27 3.47
N ALA A 158 -20.39 12.23 2.59
CA ALA A 158 -20.05 11.06 1.81
C ALA A 158 -18.97 10.30 2.58
N LYS A 159 -19.31 9.09 3.05
CA LYS A 159 -18.40 8.27 3.87
C LYS A 159 -18.25 6.89 3.27
N TRP A 160 -17.14 6.23 3.55
CA TRP A 160 -16.95 4.82 3.19
C TRP A 160 -17.28 3.93 4.38
N GLU A 161 -18.07 2.88 4.14
CA GLU A 161 -18.40 1.86 5.12
C GLU A 161 -17.73 0.54 4.74
N TYR A 162 -17.21 -0.16 5.75
CA TYR A 162 -16.49 -1.41 5.56
C TYR A 162 -17.39 -2.63 5.74
N HIS A 163 -17.22 -3.59 4.83
CA HIS A 163 -17.80 -4.92 4.87
C HIS A 163 -16.67 -5.94 4.78
N ILE A 164 -15.95 -6.16 5.89
CA ILE A 164 -14.83 -7.09 5.91
C ILE A 164 -15.32 -8.47 6.39
N PRO A 165 -15.23 -9.52 5.56
CA PRO A 165 -15.65 -10.86 5.92
C PRO A 165 -14.99 -11.36 7.21
N PHE A 166 -15.77 -12.00 8.08
CA PHE A 166 -15.34 -12.66 9.32
C PHE A 166 -14.79 -11.78 10.45
N VAL A 167 -14.41 -10.53 10.18
CA VAL A 167 -13.71 -9.66 11.15
C VAL A 167 -14.42 -8.34 11.43
N ASP A 168 -15.68 -8.18 11.02
CA ASP A 168 -16.49 -6.96 11.23
C ASP A 168 -16.94 -6.79 12.70
N ARG A 169 -15.98 -6.67 13.62
CA ARG A 169 -16.18 -6.47 15.07
C ARG A 169 -15.14 -5.51 15.64
N TYR A 170 -15.47 -4.95 16.81
CA TYR A 170 -14.60 -4.01 17.55
C TYR A 170 -14.17 -2.83 16.67
N LYS A 171 -15.15 -2.10 16.13
CA LYS A 171 -14.88 -0.95 15.25
C LYS A 171 -14.23 0.18 16.03
N VAL A 172 -13.17 0.72 15.46
CA VAL A 172 -12.62 2.02 15.83
C VAL A 172 -12.96 2.93 14.65
N PHE A 173 -13.82 3.91 14.89
CA PHE A 173 -14.52 4.62 13.80
C PHE A 173 -15.36 3.65 12.95
N GLU A 174 -15.28 3.71 11.61
CA GLU A 174 -16.01 2.82 10.69
C GLU A 174 -15.25 1.51 10.41
N MET A 175 -13.95 1.44 10.73
CA MET A 175 -13.07 0.31 10.43
C MET A 175 -13.01 -0.70 11.59
N PRO A 176 -13.17 -2.01 11.35
CA PRO A 176 -12.89 -3.03 12.36
C PRO A 176 -11.43 -2.99 12.82
N ALA A 177 -11.16 -3.29 14.09
CA ALA A 177 -9.79 -3.26 14.63
C ALA A 177 -8.78 -4.07 13.80
N LEU A 178 -9.17 -5.26 13.31
CA LEU A 178 -8.34 -6.09 12.44
C LEU A 178 -8.16 -5.51 11.03
N GLY A 179 -9.10 -4.68 10.57
CA GLY A 179 -9.02 -3.99 9.29
C GLY A 179 -7.80 -3.05 9.22
N TYR A 180 -7.39 -2.46 10.33
CA TYR A 180 -6.20 -1.59 10.38
C TYR A 180 -4.91 -2.31 9.99
N ALA A 181 -4.86 -3.65 10.06
CA ALA A 181 -3.71 -4.41 9.59
C ALA A 181 -3.46 -4.24 8.07
N GLY A 182 -4.49 -3.90 7.29
CA GLY A 182 -4.36 -3.59 5.87
C GLY A 182 -3.51 -2.34 5.59
N TYR A 183 -3.41 -1.41 6.54
CA TYR A 183 -2.57 -0.21 6.37
C TYR A 183 -1.07 -0.55 6.35
N PHE A 184 -0.64 -1.66 6.96
CA PHE A 184 0.78 -2.05 6.95
C PHE A 184 1.28 -2.35 5.53
N PRO A 185 0.71 -3.30 4.77
CA PRO A 185 1.14 -3.54 3.40
C PRO A 185 0.79 -2.37 2.47
N PHE A 186 -0.32 -1.65 2.71
CA PHE A 186 -0.64 -0.45 1.94
C PHE A 186 0.46 0.63 2.04
N GLY A 187 1.06 0.84 3.21
CA GLY A 187 2.18 1.75 3.37
C GLY A 187 3.41 1.33 2.55
N LEU A 188 3.67 0.04 2.45
CA LEU A 188 4.75 -0.51 1.62
C LEU A 188 4.47 -0.31 0.13
N GLU A 189 3.21 -0.46 -0.30
CA GLU A 189 2.80 -0.13 -1.66
C GLU A 189 3.01 1.34 -1.99
N CYS A 190 2.57 2.26 -1.12
CA CYS A 190 2.81 3.69 -1.30
C CYS A 190 4.30 4.00 -1.45
N ALA A 191 5.14 3.43 -0.57
CA ALA A 191 6.59 3.63 -0.61
C ALA A 191 7.25 3.04 -1.85
N LEU A 192 6.78 1.88 -2.31
CA LEU A 192 7.23 1.24 -3.54
C LEU A 192 6.91 2.11 -4.77
N ILE A 193 5.66 2.57 -4.88
CA ILE A 193 5.25 3.44 -5.99
C ILE A 193 6.02 4.75 -5.94
N GLY A 194 6.22 5.35 -4.75
CA GLY A 194 7.07 6.53 -4.58
C GLY A 194 8.48 6.33 -5.16
N ASN A 195 9.15 5.23 -4.81
CA ASN A 195 10.47 4.91 -5.33
C ASN A 195 10.50 4.70 -6.85
N LEU A 196 9.45 4.10 -7.44
CA LEU A 196 9.34 3.92 -8.89
C LEU A 196 9.17 5.26 -9.62
N LEU A 197 8.39 6.17 -9.05
CA LEU A 197 8.20 7.52 -9.59
C LEU A 197 9.51 8.32 -9.57
N GLU A 198 10.23 8.29 -8.46
CA GLU A 198 11.55 8.94 -8.33
C GLU A 198 12.53 8.42 -9.38
N LYS A 199 12.64 7.09 -9.54
CA LYS A 199 13.49 6.48 -10.58
C LYS A 199 13.10 6.91 -12.00
N SER A 200 11.81 6.94 -12.30
CA SER A 200 11.32 7.34 -13.63
C SER A 200 11.64 8.81 -13.94
N MET A 201 11.52 9.70 -12.94
CA MET A 201 11.83 11.13 -13.10
C MET A 201 13.35 11.34 -13.29
N ALA A 202 14.18 10.66 -12.48
CA ALA A 202 15.63 10.74 -12.61
C ALA A 202 16.13 10.27 -13.99
N GLY A 203 15.62 9.13 -14.47
CA GLY A 203 15.99 8.60 -15.80
C GLY A 203 15.49 9.44 -16.98
N THR A 204 14.49 10.31 -16.77
CA THR A 204 14.04 11.28 -17.79
C THR A 204 14.99 12.49 -17.84
N SER A 205 15.41 12.99 -16.67
CA SER A 205 16.35 14.12 -16.57
C SER A 205 17.73 13.80 -17.16
N GLU A 206 18.24 12.58 -16.98
CA GLU A 206 19.50 12.14 -17.58
C GLU A 206 19.43 12.07 -19.12
N LYS A 207 18.28 11.68 -19.68
CA LYS A 207 18.07 11.65 -21.13
C LYS A 207 17.93 13.04 -21.74
N GLU A 208 17.31 13.98 -21.04
CA GLU A 208 17.20 15.38 -21.48
C GLU A 208 18.55 16.12 -21.43
N THR A 209 19.44 15.75 -20.50
CA THR A 209 20.78 16.35 -20.40
C THR A 209 21.75 15.77 -21.44
N ALA A 210 21.46 14.59 -21.97
CA ALA A 210 22.29 13.90 -22.97
C ALA A 210 21.87 14.17 -24.42
N ALA A 211 20.79 14.92 -24.65
CA ALA A 211 20.26 15.32 -25.95
C ALA A 211 20.61 16.79 -26.26
#